data_AF-A0A3C2E9F5-F1
#
_entry.id   AF-A0A3C2E9F5-F1
#
_cell.length_a   1.000
_cell.length_b   1.000
_cell.length_c   1.000
_cell.angle_alpha   90.00
_cell.angle_beta   90.00
_cell.angle_gamma   90.00
#
_symmetry.space_group_name_H-M   'P 1'
#
loop_
_entity.id
_entity.type
_entity.pdbx_description
1 polymer ?
#
loop_
_entity_poly.entity_id
_entity_poly.type
_entity_poly.pdbx_seq_one_letter_code
_entity_poly.pdbx_strand_id
1 'polypeptide(L)'
;ATVINYEPLFNTDLKYFKALQIIGEKSIFDRYKLASSMLDKLDEKYRDFLAYPVRVIDKIEFYGKKARNDYPQILAELQDDEAYKYQRIKTETLDYYNNKIEEFKIIDKDKSEFLAAATKFIDDRFVFCYDNKVILGAWGMQMRENIREDITEIRKDMRRKIKISDPTDEPENGLKKSSFIITFSSGEYGTLSSNSTITKDANSYLGDDEIPQVDPNYGYEFVGWTETPYGYQVTE
;
A
#
# COMPACT_ATOMS: atom_id res chain seq x y z
N ALA A 1 4.38 -4.18 -5.87
CA ALA A 1 4.31 -5.15 -4.76
C ALA A 1 2.89 -5.17 -4.23
N THR A 2 2.21 -6.32 -4.18
CA THR A 2 0.83 -6.36 -3.66
C THR A 2 0.87 -6.48 -2.14
N VAL A 3 0.41 -5.45 -1.44
CA VAL A 3 0.35 -5.41 0.02
C VAL A 3 -0.99 -6.03 0.47
N ILE A 4 -0.94 -7.15 1.18
CA ILE A 4 -2.13 -7.92 1.60
C ILE A 4 -3.06 -7.02 2.44
N ASN A 5 -4.36 -7.04 2.17
CA ASN A 5 -5.41 -6.15 2.73
C ASN A 5 -5.35 -4.68 2.30
N TYR A 6 -4.52 -4.36 1.31
CA TYR A 6 -4.51 -3.04 0.70
C TYR A 6 -4.89 -3.12 -0.77
N GLU A 7 -5.42 -2.02 -1.28
CA GLU A 7 -5.69 -1.80 -2.70
C GLU A 7 -4.85 -0.62 -3.21
N PRO A 8 -4.41 -0.68 -4.48
CA PRO A 8 -3.63 0.42 -5.04
C PRO A 8 -4.51 1.65 -5.23
N LEU A 9 -4.04 2.81 -4.75
CA LEU A 9 -4.74 4.08 -4.92
C LEU A 9 -4.19 4.83 -6.13
N PHE A 10 -2.88 5.08 -6.15
CA PHE A 10 -2.21 5.78 -7.25
C PHE A 10 -0.69 5.57 -7.21
N ASN A 11 -0.01 5.92 -8.30
CA ASN A 11 1.43 6.13 -8.31
C ASN A 11 1.77 7.56 -8.74
N THR A 12 2.96 8.00 -8.37
CA THR A 12 3.52 9.30 -8.76
C THR A 12 5.02 9.22 -8.93
N ASP A 13 5.57 10.02 -9.85
CA ASP A 13 7.01 10.21 -10.01
C ASP A 13 7.55 11.20 -8.97
N LEU A 14 8.75 10.92 -8.43
CA LEU A 14 9.43 11.81 -7.48
C LEU A 14 9.77 13.19 -8.05
N LYS A 15 9.91 13.29 -9.39
CA LYS A 15 10.23 14.56 -10.07
C LYS A 15 9.22 15.68 -9.79
N TYR A 16 7.96 15.32 -9.48
CA TYR A 16 6.88 16.27 -9.21
C TYR A 16 6.98 16.93 -7.83
N PHE A 17 7.84 16.44 -6.94
CA PHE A 17 7.96 16.96 -5.58
C PHE A 17 9.26 17.75 -5.39
N LYS A 18 9.18 18.89 -4.70
CA LYS A 18 10.35 19.74 -4.36
C LYS A 18 11.01 19.32 -3.06
N ALA A 19 10.24 18.71 -2.17
CA ALA A 19 10.72 18.24 -0.89
C ALA A 19 10.14 16.86 -0.58
N LEU A 20 10.99 16.04 0.00
CA LEU A 20 10.67 14.75 0.59
C LEU A 20 11.23 14.82 2.01
N GLN A 21 10.39 14.64 3.02
CA GLN A 21 10.87 14.74 4.40
C GLN A 21 11.91 13.64 4.66
N ILE A 22 13.02 14.05 5.25
CA ILE A 22 14.14 13.21 5.68
C ILE A 22 14.23 13.38 7.20
N ILE A 23 14.33 12.27 7.92
CA ILE A 23 14.50 12.27 9.38
C ILE A 23 15.78 11.50 9.69
N GLY A 24 16.79 12.19 10.19
CA GLY A 24 18.16 11.68 10.23
C GLY A 24 18.71 11.47 8.82
N GLU A 25 19.18 10.27 8.52
CA GLU A 25 19.74 9.91 7.19
C GLU A 25 18.77 9.12 6.31
N LYS A 26 17.57 8.80 6.80
CA LYS A 26 16.59 7.97 6.11
C LYS A 26 15.41 8.80 5.61
N SER A 27 14.88 8.42 4.45
CA SER A 27 13.63 9.00 3.97
C SER A 27 12.49 8.66 4.91
N ILE A 28 11.44 9.49 4.91
CA ILE A 28 10.24 9.22 5.70
C ILE A 28 9.57 7.89 5.30
N PHE A 29 9.74 7.44 4.05
CA PHE A 29 9.24 6.14 3.57
C PHE A 29 10.02 4.95 4.12
N ASP A 30 11.34 5.07 4.26
CA ASP A 30 12.14 4.04 4.92
C ASP A 30 11.79 3.94 6.41
N ARG A 31 11.47 5.08 7.03
CA ARG A 31 11.00 5.13 8.42
C ARG A 31 9.60 4.59 8.60
N TYR A 32 8.73 4.64 7.58
CA TYR A 32 7.39 4.05 7.67
C TYR A 32 7.41 2.57 8.05
N LYS A 33 8.36 1.79 7.50
CA LYS A 33 8.51 0.37 7.89
C LYS A 33 8.77 0.22 9.38
N LEU A 34 9.57 1.12 9.96
CA LEU A 34 9.88 1.13 11.40
C LEU A 34 8.71 1.70 12.24
N ALA A 35 7.99 2.68 11.70
CA ALA A 35 6.85 3.34 12.32
C ALA A 35 5.54 2.52 12.23
N SER A 36 5.46 1.50 11.37
CA SER A 36 4.27 0.66 11.20
C SER A 36 3.73 0.10 12.53
N SER A 37 4.63 -0.44 13.36
CA SER A 37 4.31 -0.95 14.71
C SER A 37 3.79 0.13 15.68
N MET A 38 4.10 1.40 15.43
CA MET A 38 3.57 2.54 16.18
C MET A 38 2.17 2.93 15.70
N LEU A 39 1.95 2.92 14.38
CA LEU A 39 0.64 3.20 13.79
C LEU A 39 -0.41 2.20 14.27
N ASP A 40 -0.02 0.95 14.51
CA ASP A 40 -0.90 -0.09 15.07
C ASP A 40 -1.38 0.20 16.51
N LYS A 41 -0.73 1.11 17.23
CA LYS A 41 -1.14 1.56 18.58
C LYS A 41 -2.07 2.77 18.56
N LEU A 42 -2.31 3.35 17.39
CA LEU A 42 -3.29 4.42 17.23
C LEU A 42 -4.70 3.83 17.23
N ASP A 43 -5.69 4.66 17.55
CA ASP A 43 -7.09 4.26 17.49
C ASP A 43 -7.45 3.75 16.10
N GLU A 44 -8.27 2.69 16.07
CA GLU A 44 -8.63 1.98 14.83
C GLU A 44 -9.24 2.91 13.77
N LYS A 45 -9.93 3.96 14.22
CA LYS A 45 -10.52 4.99 13.34
C LYS A 45 -9.46 5.78 12.56
N TYR A 46 -8.27 6.00 13.11
CA TYR A 46 -7.26 6.92 12.59
C TYR A 46 -5.95 6.25 12.15
N ARG A 47 -5.70 5.00 12.54
CA ARG A 47 -4.45 4.27 12.23
C ARG A 47 -4.19 4.10 10.72
N ASP A 48 -5.26 4.05 9.91
CA ASP A 48 -5.17 3.82 8.47
C ASP A 48 -5.00 5.13 7.66
N PHE A 49 -4.77 6.27 8.32
CA PHE A 49 -4.70 7.59 7.67
C PHE A 49 -3.53 7.74 6.70
N LEU A 50 -2.36 7.15 6.97
CA LEU A 50 -1.23 7.23 6.05
C LEU A 50 -1.28 6.07 5.05
N ALA A 51 -1.36 6.36 3.76
CA ALA A 51 -1.28 5.34 2.72
C ALA A 51 0.06 4.58 2.79
N TYR A 52 0.03 3.27 2.59
CA TYR A 52 1.23 2.44 2.56
C TYR A 52 2.06 2.77 1.31
N PRO A 53 3.33 3.20 1.46
CA PRO A 53 4.18 3.57 0.34
C PRO A 53 5.03 2.38 -0.14
N VAL A 54 5.09 2.18 -1.46
CA VAL A 54 6.02 1.25 -2.11
C VAL A 54 6.88 2.01 -3.10
N ARG A 55 8.18 2.10 -2.83
CA ARG A 55 9.12 2.75 -3.73
C ARG A 55 9.52 1.82 -4.87
N VAL A 56 9.38 2.29 -6.10
CA VAL A 56 9.76 1.59 -7.33
C VAL A 56 10.63 2.52 -8.18
N ILE A 57 11.95 2.35 -8.13
CA ILE A 57 12.93 3.18 -8.86
C ILE A 57 12.76 4.67 -8.52
N ASP A 58 12.16 5.44 -9.44
CA ASP A 58 11.89 6.88 -9.39
C ASP A 58 10.43 7.22 -9.07
N LYS A 59 9.61 6.20 -8.82
CA LYS A 59 8.19 6.28 -8.49
C LYS A 59 7.91 5.83 -7.08
N ILE A 60 6.77 6.28 -6.58
CA ILE A 60 6.15 5.74 -5.38
C ILE A 60 4.73 5.33 -5.73
N GLU A 61 4.38 4.10 -5.39
CA GLU A 61 3.03 3.58 -5.41
C GLU A 61 2.44 3.69 -4.00
N PHE A 62 1.22 4.21 -3.89
CA PHE A 62 0.52 4.35 -2.62
C PHE A 62 -0.68 3.41 -2.57
N TYR A 63 -0.81 2.70 -1.46
CA TYR A 63 -1.83 1.70 -1.22
C TYR A 63 -2.66 2.07 0.01
N GLY A 64 -3.98 2.01 -0.12
CA GLY A 64 -4.93 2.21 0.97
C GLY A 64 -5.45 0.88 1.46
N LYS A 65 -5.92 0.80 2.70
CA LYS A 65 -6.59 -0.42 3.18
C LYS A 65 -7.80 -0.71 2.31
N LYS A 66 -8.01 -1.98 1.93
CA LYS A 66 -9.06 -2.38 0.99
C LYS A 66 -10.43 -1.93 1.49
N ALA A 67 -11.13 -1.16 0.66
CA ALA A 67 -12.46 -0.70 1.00
C ALA A 67 -13.48 -1.85 1.09
N ARG A 68 -14.46 -1.72 1.98
CA ARG A 68 -15.48 -2.74 2.27
C ARG A 68 -16.86 -2.35 1.75
N ASN A 69 -17.23 -1.07 1.86
CA ASN A 69 -18.57 -0.61 1.52
C ASN A 69 -18.57 0.33 0.31
N ASP A 70 -17.64 1.28 0.26
CA ASP A 70 -17.61 2.33 -0.76
C ASP A 70 -16.31 2.36 -1.54
N TYR A 71 -16.32 2.85 -2.78
CA TYR A 71 -15.10 3.00 -3.57
C TYR A 71 -14.29 4.22 -3.13
N PRO A 72 -12.94 4.15 -3.11
CA PRO A 72 -12.11 5.32 -2.83
C PRO A 72 -12.44 6.47 -3.78
N GLN A 73 -12.72 7.65 -3.23
CA GLN A 73 -12.88 8.90 -3.99
C GLN A 73 -11.85 9.92 -3.53
N ILE A 74 -11.53 10.90 -4.37
CA ILE A 74 -10.60 11.96 -3.97
C ILE A 74 -11.35 13.10 -3.32
N LEU A 75 -10.87 13.56 -2.17
CA LEU A 75 -11.49 14.63 -1.40
C LEU A 75 -11.69 15.91 -2.22
N ALA A 76 -10.66 16.34 -2.97
CA ALA A 76 -10.75 17.53 -3.83
C ALA A 76 -11.76 17.40 -4.99
N GLU A 77 -12.26 16.19 -5.27
CA GLU A 77 -13.23 15.91 -6.34
C GLU A 77 -14.65 15.71 -5.78
N LEU A 78 -14.81 15.53 -4.47
CA LEU A 78 -16.11 15.40 -3.81
C LEU A 78 -16.90 16.71 -3.88
N GLN A 79 -18.23 16.59 -3.92
CA GLN A 79 -19.17 17.72 -3.90
C GLN A 79 -20.18 17.56 -2.75
N ASP A 80 -20.85 18.66 -2.42
CA ASP A 80 -22.02 18.70 -1.52
C ASP A 80 -21.79 18.04 -0.14
N ASP A 81 -22.78 17.28 0.34
CA ASP A 81 -22.79 16.68 1.68
C ASP A 81 -21.63 15.71 1.92
N GLU A 82 -21.19 14.99 0.88
CA GLU A 82 -20.07 14.07 0.96
C GLU A 82 -18.74 14.83 1.15
N ALA A 83 -18.56 15.95 0.44
CA ALA A 83 -17.40 16.82 0.67
C ALA A 83 -17.38 17.36 2.10
N TYR A 84 -18.52 17.82 2.62
CA TYR A 84 -18.63 18.30 4.00
C TYR A 84 -18.30 17.21 5.03
N LYS A 85 -18.87 16.02 4.86
CA LYS A 85 -18.64 14.86 5.72
C LYS A 85 -17.15 14.49 5.78
N TYR A 86 -16.50 14.31 4.63
CA TYR A 86 -15.11 13.87 4.59
C TYR A 86 -14.12 14.97 4.97
N GLN A 87 -14.45 16.24 4.73
CA GLN A 87 -13.67 17.36 5.26
C GLN A 87 -13.70 17.37 6.79
N ARG A 88 -14.85 17.09 7.42
CA ARG A 88 -14.95 16.95 8.88
C ARG A 88 -14.12 15.77 9.39
N ILE A 89 -14.22 14.60 8.75
CA ILE A 89 -13.41 13.42 9.11
C ILE A 89 -11.91 13.73 8.99
N LYS A 90 -11.50 14.46 7.95
CA LYS A 90 -10.11 14.92 7.80
C LYS A 90 -9.67 15.79 8.97
N THR A 91 -10.45 16.82 9.31
CA THR A 91 -10.14 17.70 10.44
C THR A 91 -10.01 16.93 11.76
N GLU A 92 -10.98 16.06 12.08
CA GLU A 92 -10.92 15.21 13.27
C GLU A 92 -9.67 14.31 13.30
N THR A 93 -9.30 13.75 12.15
CA THR A 93 -8.12 12.90 12.02
C THR A 93 -6.84 13.68 12.24
N LEU A 94 -6.74 14.90 11.70
CA LEU A 94 -5.56 15.76 11.88
C LEU A 94 -5.44 16.24 13.32
N ASP A 95 -6.54 16.61 13.97
CA ASP A 95 -6.55 16.97 15.38
C ASP A 95 -6.06 15.81 16.25
N TYR A 96 -6.51 14.58 15.96
CA TYR A 96 -6.02 13.38 16.62
C TYR A 96 -4.50 13.20 16.44
N TYR A 97 -3.99 13.31 15.21
CA TYR A 97 -2.56 13.18 14.93
C TYR A 97 -1.74 14.27 15.62
N ASN A 98 -2.22 15.52 15.63
CA ASN A 98 -1.55 16.63 16.33
C ASN A 98 -1.46 16.37 17.84
N ASN A 99 -2.53 15.88 18.45
CA ASN A 99 -2.50 15.48 19.87
C ASN A 99 -1.48 14.35 20.12
N LYS A 100 -1.43 13.34 19.24
CA LYS A 100 -0.45 12.24 19.36
C LYS A 100 0.98 12.68 19.12
N ILE A 101 1.21 13.67 18.25
CA ILE A 101 2.53 14.30 18.09
C ILE A 101 2.97 14.93 19.41
N GLU A 102 2.14 15.75 20.05
CA GLU A 102 2.48 16.38 21.35
C GLU A 102 2.71 15.35 22.46
N GLU A 103 1.89 14.30 22.53
CA GLU A 103 2.08 13.18 23.47
C GLU A 103 3.44 12.49 23.26
N PHE A 104 3.78 12.17 22.01
CA PHE A 104 5.04 11.50 21.68
C PHE A 104 6.26 12.40 21.81
N LYS A 105 6.14 13.74 21.76
CA LYS A 105 7.30 14.62 22.01
C LYS A 105 7.98 14.33 23.34
N ILE A 106 7.20 13.90 24.33
CA ILE A 106 7.68 13.61 25.69
C ILE A 106 8.17 12.16 25.80
N ILE A 107 7.42 11.21 25.19
CA ILE A 107 7.62 9.77 25.41
C ILE A 107 8.61 9.17 24.40
N ASP A 108 8.55 9.60 23.14
CA ASP A 108 9.30 9.02 22.03
C ASP A 108 9.43 10.05 20.90
N LYS A 109 10.54 10.81 20.98
CA LYS A 109 10.83 11.91 20.06
C LYS A 109 10.87 11.45 18.60
N ASP A 110 11.39 10.26 18.31
CA ASP A 110 11.46 9.73 16.94
C ASP A 110 10.06 9.50 16.35
N LYS A 111 9.11 9.01 17.15
CA LYS A 111 7.71 8.86 16.72
C LYS A 111 7.04 10.20 16.48
N SER A 112 7.26 11.16 17.38
CA SER A 112 6.75 12.53 17.22
C SER A 112 7.28 13.16 15.93
N GLU A 113 8.58 13.07 15.68
CA GLU A 113 9.21 13.62 14.48
C GLU A 113 8.67 12.97 13.22
N PHE A 114 8.48 11.64 13.24
CA PHE A 114 7.87 10.92 12.12
C PHE A 114 6.45 11.41 11.81
N LEU A 115 5.56 11.46 12.81
CA LEU A 115 4.18 11.90 12.59
C LEU A 115 4.13 13.36 12.13
N ALA A 116 4.89 14.24 12.77
CA ALA A 116 4.95 15.65 12.40
C ALA A 116 5.47 15.86 10.97
N ALA A 117 6.46 15.08 10.54
CA ALA A 117 6.96 15.12 9.18
C ALA A 117 5.95 14.56 8.17
N ALA A 118 5.24 13.49 8.51
CA ALA A 118 4.26 12.85 7.62
C ALA A 118 3.06 13.78 7.36
N THR A 119 2.58 14.48 8.40
CA THR A 119 1.40 15.37 8.30
C THR A 119 1.74 16.82 7.96
N LYS A 120 3.01 17.16 7.77
CA LYS A 120 3.47 18.53 7.47
C LYS A 120 2.87 19.12 6.21
N PHE A 121 2.73 18.29 5.17
CA PHE A 121 2.22 18.70 3.87
C PHE A 121 1.01 17.84 3.54
N ILE A 122 -0.14 18.50 3.43
CA ILE A 122 -1.42 17.88 3.12
C ILE A 122 -1.97 18.59 1.90
N ASP A 123 -2.31 17.79 0.90
CA ASP A 123 -2.89 18.26 -0.35
C ASP A 123 -4.10 17.39 -0.63
N ASP A 124 -5.29 18.01 -0.67
CA ASP A 124 -6.57 17.31 -0.78
C ASP A 124 -6.73 16.55 -2.11
N ARG A 125 -5.88 16.86 -3.10
CA ARG A 125 -5.79 16.09 -4.34
C ARG A 125 -5.16 14.71 -4.13
N PHE A 126 -4.50 14.47 -3.00
CA PHE A 126 -3.93 13.18 -2.62
C PHE A 126 -4.63 12.57 -1.39
N VAL A 127 -5.75 13.13 -0.95
CA VAL A 127 -6.57 12.56 0.13
C VAL A 127 -7.68 11.72 -0.47
N PHE A 128 -7.70 10.44 -0.13
CA PHE A 128 -8.72 9.48 -0.53
C PHE A 128 -9.76 9.29 0.58
N CYS A 129 -11.02 9.11 0.21
CA CYS A 129 -12.20 9.09 1.05
C CYS A 129 -13.00 7.83 0.77
N TYR A 130 -13.21 6.98 1.77
CA TYR A 130 -14.04 5.77 1.70
C TYR A 130 -14.23 5.18 3.10
N ASP A 131 -15.29 4.37 3.30
CA ASP A 131 -15.56 3.67 4.57
C ASP A 131 -15.50 4.57 5.82
N ASN A 132 -15.99 5.81 5.73
CA ASN A 132 -15.90 6.84 6.78
C ASN A 132 -14.47 7.11 7.29
N LYS A 133 -13.47 6.93 6.43
CA LYS A 133 -12.06 7.22 6.68
C LYS A 133 -11.51 8.16 5.62
N VAL A 134 -10.44 8.86 5.99
CA VAL A 134 -9.58 9.55 5.05
C VAL A 134 -8.21 8.89 5.03
N ILE A 135 -7.61 8.79 3.85
CA ILE A 135 -6.31 8.18 3.61
C ILE A 135 -5.48 9.20 2.83
N LEU A 136 -4.45 9.75 3.47
CA LEU A 136 -3.50 10.66 2.87
C LEU A 136 -2.47 9.84 2.08
N GLY A 137 -2.35 10.13 0.79
CA GLY A 137 -1.21 9.76 -0.05
C GLY A 137 -0.21 10.91 -0.16
N ALA A 138 0.97 10.64 -0.72
CA ALA A 138 2.05 11.63 -0.88
C ALA A 138 2.41 12.39 0.42
N TRP A 139 2.15 11.78 1.58
CA TRP A 139 2.45 12.35 2.88
C TRP A 139 3.96 12.57 3.04
N GLY A 140 4.33 13.61 3.78
CA GLY A 140 5.72 14.05 3.91
C GLY A 140 6.35 14.55 2.60
N MET A 141 5.57 14.80 1.56
CA MET A 141 6.06 15.34 0.28
C MET A 141 5.39 16.68 -0.03
N GLN A 142 6.14 17.60 -0.65
CA GLN A 142 5.59 18.88 -1.10
C GLN A 142 5.68 18.97 -2.62
N MET A 143 4.53 19.17 -3.27
CA MET A 143 4.45 19.33 -4.72
C MET A 143 5.22 20.58 -5.17
N ARG A 144 5.83 20.52 -6.37
CA ARG A 144 6.40 21.71 -7.02
C ARG A 144 5.27 22.65 -7.45
N GLU A 145 5.54 23.96 -7.40
CA GLU A 145 4.57 24.99 -7.80
C GLU A 145 4.47 25.15 -9.33
N ASN A 146 5.56 24.88 -10.06
CA ASN A 146 5.66 25.14 -11.49
C ASN A 146 5.60 23.86 -12.35
N ILE A 147 4.65 22.97 -12.05
CA ILE A 147 4.43 21.74 -12.84
C ILE A 147 3.45 22.04 -13.98
N ARG A 148 3.74 21.56 -15.19
CA ARG A 148 2.88 21.75 -16.36
C ARG A 148 1.88 20.61 -16.54
N GLU A 149 2.24 19.44 -16.04
CA GLU A 149 1.44 18.23 -16.08
C GLU A 149 0.16 18.38 -15.23
N ASP A 150 -0.93 17.81 -15.74
CA ASP A 150 -2.21 17.77 -15.03
C ASP A 150 -2.12 16.89 -13.78
N ILE A 151 -2.97 17.16 -12.78
CA ILE A 151 -2.98 16.37 -11.53
C ILE A 151 -3.24 14.89 -11.78
N THR A 152 -3.98 14.52 -12.82
CA THR A 152 -4.23 13.11 -13.20
C THR A 152 -2.98 12.41 -13.76
N GLU A 153 -2.03 13.17 -14.32
CA GLU A 153 -0.72 12.66 -14.77
C GLU A 153 0.30 12.60 -13.63
N ILE A 154 0.14 13.45 -12.63
CA ILE A 154 0.95 13.42 -11.40
C ILE A 154 0.49 12.26 -10.51
N ARG A 155 -0.82 12.15 -10.29
CA ARG A 155 -1.49 11.13 -9.49
C ARG A 155 -2.12 10.08 -10.40
N LYS A 156 -1.27 9.23 -10.99
CA LYS A 156 -1.70 8.20 -11.94
C LYS A 156 -2.51 7.14 -11.23
N ASP A 157 -3.78 7.06 -11.58
CA ASP A 157 -4.70 6.09 -11.00
C ASP A 157 -4.20 4.67 -11.27
N MET A 158 -4.06 3.88 -10.20
CA MET A 158 -3.67 2.48 -10.28
C MET A 158 -4.85 1.53 -10.13
N ARG A 159 -6.06 2.06 -9.91
CA ARG A 159 -7.28 1.28 -9.82
C ARG A 159 -7.59 0.74 -11.21
N ARG A 160 -7.86 -0.58 -11.28
CA ARG A 160 -8.22 -1.23 -12.54
C ARG A 160 -9.46 -0.52 -13.08
N LYS A 161 -9.38 0.05 -14.29
CA LYS A 161 -10.58 0.44 -15.04
C LYS A 161 -11.45 -0.82 -15.15
N ILE A 162 -12.55 -0.86 -14.42
CA ILE A 162 -13.66 -1.73 -14.79
C ILE A 162 -14.12 -1.15 -16.11
N LYS A 163 -13.69 -1.77 -17.23
CA LYS A 163 -14.37 -1.56 -18.50
C LYS A 163 -15.80 -2.08 -18.25
N ILE A 164 -16.72 -1.19 -17.93
CA ILE A 164 -18.11 -1.40 -18.28
C ILE A 164 -18.05 -1.48 -19.80
N SER A 165 -18.05 -2.71 -20.31
CA SER A 165 -18.08 -2.97 -21.73
C SER A 165 -19.40 -2.41 -22.23
N ASP A 166 -19.32 -1.24 -22.87
CA ASP A 166 -20.30 -0.92 -23.89
C ASP A 166 -20.21 -2.06 -24.93
N PRO A 167 -21.31 -2.71 -25.34
CA PRO A 167 -21.25 -3.96 -26.12
C PRO A 167 -20.71 -3.82 -27.55
N THR A 168 -20.10 -2.70 -27.90
CA THR A 168 -20.02 -2.26 -29.30
C THR A 168 -18.64 -1.85 -29.79
N ASP A 169 -17.55 -2.45 -29.30
CA ASP A 169 -16.26 -2.33 -30.00
C ASP A 169 -15.45 -3.64 -29.98
N GLU A 170 -14.96 -3.95 -31.18
CA GLU A 170 -14.21 -5.14 -31.62
C GLU A 170 -12.92 -5.44 -30.81
N PRO A 171 -12.40 -6.68 -30.90
CA PRO A 171 -11.39 -7.18 -29.97
C PRO A 171 -9.98 -6.69 -30.33
N GLU A 172 -9.55 -5.58 -29.72
CA GLU A 172 -8.13 -5.19 -29.77
C GLU A 172 -7.29 -5.96 -28.75
N ASN A 173 -6.70 -7.03 -29.29
CA ASN A 173 -5.32 -7.52 -29.10
C ASN A 173 -4.79 -7.73 -27.66
N GLY A 174 -4.70 -9.01 -27.30
CA GLY A 174 -4.26 -9.50 -26.00
C GLY A 174 -2.79 -9.23 -25.67
N LEU A 175 -2.57 -8.61 -24.51
CA LEU A 175 -1.29 -8.65 -23.82
C LEU A 175 -1.15 -10.05 -23.20
N LYS A 176 -0.32 -10.92 -23.81
CA LYS A 176 0.10 -12.19 -23.21
C LYS A 176 0.76 -11.91 -21.85
N LYS A 177 0.06 -12.23 -20.77
CA LYS A 177 0.64 -12.34 -19.42
C LYS A 177 1.47 -13.62 -19.38
N SER A 178 2.76 -13.54 -19.07
CA SER A 178 3.55 -14.73 -18.75
C SER A 178 3.21 -15.18 -17.33
N SER A 179 2.56 -16.33 -17.19
CA SER A 179 2.32 -17.01 -15.92
C SER A 179 3.30 -18.16 -15.74
N PHE A 180 3.89 -18.29 -14.56
CA PHE A 180 4.78 -19.37 -14.16
C PHE A 180 4.05 -20.38 -13.28
N ILE A 181 4.43 -21.65 -13.41
CA ILE A 181 3.92 -22.75 -12.58
C ILE A 181 4.98 -23.04 -11.52
N ILE A 182 4.62 -22.84 -10.26
CA ILE A 182 5.48 -23.12 -9.11
C ILE A 182 5.09 -24.48 -8.56
N THR A 183 6.07 -25.37 -8.37
CA THR A 183 5.86 -26.71 -7.85
C THR A 183 6.60 -26.88 -6.52
N PHE A 184 5.87 -27.27 -5.48
CA PHE A 184 6.42 -27.61 -4.16
C PHE A 184 6.70 -29.11 -4.08
N SER A 185 7.82 -29.48 -3.47
CA SER A 185 8.21 -30.87 -3.26
C SER A 185 8.56 -31.10 -1.79
N SER A 186 7.88 -32.04 -1.13
CA SER A 186 8.13 -32.43 0.27
C SER A 186 9.34 -33.34 0.46
N GLY A 187 10.01 -33.73 -0.64
CA GLY A 187 11.10 -34.71 -0.59
C GLY A 187 10.63 -36.13 -0.28
N GLU A 188 11.58 -37.03 0.02
CA GLU A 188 11.33 -38.48 0.17
C GLU A 188 10.64 -38.87 1.49
N TYR A 189 10.78 -38.05 2.53
CA TYR A 189 10.34 -38.37 3.91
C TYR A 189 9.22 -37.46 4.44
N GLY A 190 8.49 -36.78 3.56
CA GLY A 190 7.36 -35.94 3.93
C GLY A 190 6.26 -35.96 2.86
N THR A 191 5.06 -35.58 3.25
CA THR A 191 3.91 -35.43 2.33
C THR A 191 3.38 -33.99 2.38
N LEU A 192 2.80 -33.52 1.27
CA LEU A 192 2.15 -32.21 1.22
C LEU A 192 0.66 -32.38 1.52
N SER A 193 0.16 -31.61 2.48
CA SER A 193 -1.25 -31.63 2.91
C SER A 193 -2.20 -30.92 1.95
N SER A 194 -1.68 -30.17 0.97
CA SER A 194 -2.45 -29.39 0.00
C SER A 194 -1.83 -29.41 -1.40
N ASN A 195 -2.40 -28.64 -2.34
CA ASN A 195 -1.99 -28.62 -3.74
C ASN A 195 -0.47 -28.32 -3.86
N SER A 196 0.26 -29.24 -4.49
CA SER A 196 1.71 -29.13 -4.72
C SER A 196 2.08 -28.15 -5.84
N THR A 197 1.10 -27.52 -6.49
CA THR A 197 1.33 -26.68 -7.65
C THR A 197 0.43 -25.44 -7.62
N ILE A 198 1.01 -24.27 -7.85
CA ILE A 198 0.28 -23.00 -7.99
C ILE A 198 0.69 -22.28 -9.28
N THR A 199 -0.24 -21.54 -9.88
CA THR A 199 0.03 -20.68 -11.05
C THR A 199 0.12 -19.24 -10.59
N LYS A 200 1.22 -18.57 -10.94
CA LYS A 200 1.50 -17.18 -10.56
C LYS A 200 1.87 -16.34 -11.77
N ASP A 201 1.50 -15.07 -11.72
CA ASP A 201 1.96 -14.09 -12.71
C ASP A 201 3.45 -13.78 -12.50
N ALA A 202 4.17 -13.45 -13.59
CA ALA A 202 5.54 -12.94 -13.51
C ALA A 202 5.65 -11.75 -12.53
N ASN A 203 6.71 -11.72 -11.73
CA ASN A 203 7.03 -10.69 -10.73
C ASN A 203 6.03 -10.58 -9.56
N SER A 204 5.17 -11.58 -9.37
CA SER A 204 4.35 -11.71 -8.17
C SER A 204 5.13 -12.37 -7.03
N TYR A 205 4.57 -12.36 -5.82
CA TYR A 205 5.18 -12.97 -4.64
C TYR A 205 4.33 -14.12 -4.11
N LEU A 206 4.98 -15.14 -3.55
CA LEU A 206 4.39 -16.26 -2.83
C LEU A 206 3.96 -15.86 -1.42
N GLY A 207 2.68 -16.06 -1.10
CA GLY A 207 2.09 -15.85 0.23
C GLY A 207 2.23 -17.07 1.14
N ASP A 208 2.05 -16.85 2.45
CA ASP A 208 2.12 -17.90 3.49
C ASP A 208 1.00 -18.96 3.33
N ASP A 209 -0.17 -18.52 2.89
CA ASP A 209 -1.33 -19.36 2.59
C ASP A 209 -1.20 -20.16 1.29
N GLU A 210 -0.24 -19.79 0.43
CA GLU A 210 0.06 -20.48 -0.82
C GLU A 210 1.16 -21.53 -0.66
N ILE A 211 1.80 -21.60 0.51
CA ILE A 211 2.84 -22.57 0.83
C ILE A 211 2.17 -23.78 1.47
N PRO A 212 2.27 -24.98 0.86
CA PRO A 212 1.67 -26.17 1.42
C PRO A 212 2.34 -26.53 2.75
N GLN A 213 1.55 -26.98 3.72
CA GLN A 213 2.10 -27.52 4.96
C GLN A 213 2.68 -28.92 4.68
N VAL A 214 3.92 -29.16 5.14
CA VAL A 214 4.60 -30.45 5.04
C VAL A 214 4.30 -31.27 6.29
N ASP A 215 3.78 -32.48 6.08
CA ASP A 215 3.59 -33.48 7.13
C ASP A 215 4.75 -34.50 7.08
N PRO A 216 5.69 -34.47 8.06
CA PRO A 216 6.83 -35.38 8.10
C PRO A 216 6.42 -36.81 8.44
N ASN A 217 7.09 -37.79 7.81
CA ASN A 217 6.93 -39.19 8.18
C ASN A 217 7.56 -39.48 9.56
N TYR A 218 7.08 -40.54 10.22
CA TYR A 218 7.55 -40.93 11.56
C TYR A 218 9.08 -41.07 11.62
N GLY A 219 9.71 -40.36 12.57
CA GLY A 219 11.16 -40.31 12.75
C GLY A 219 11.87 -39.14 12.04
N TYR A 220 11.13 -38.30 11.31
CA TYR A 220 11.65 -37.11 10.63
C TYR A 220 10.95 -35.84 11.12
N GLU A 221 11.63 -34.70 10.98
CA GLU A 221 11.08 -33.37 11.26
C GLU A 221 11.22 -32.45 10.05
N PHE A 222 10.27 -31.55 9.86
CA PHE A 222 10.38 -30.52 8.84
C PHE A 222 11.27 -29.38 9.36
N VAL A 223 12.49 -29.32 8.83
CA VAL A 223 13.48 -28.28 9.22
C VAL A 223 13.36 -26.99 8.42
N GLY A 224 12.65 -27.01 7.28
CA GLY A 224 12.44 -25.85 6.42
C GLY A 224 12.53 -26.17 4.93
N TRP A 225 12.26 -25.16 4.11
CA TRP A 225 12.38 -25.21 2.65
C TRP A 225 13.79 -24.85 2.20
N THR A 226 14.26 -25.45 1.09
CA THR A 226 15.59 -25.14 0.52
C THR A 226 15.71 -23.69 0.08
N GLU A 227 14.63 -23.13 -0.48
CA GLU A 227 14.49 -21.70 -0.73
C GLU A 227 13.31 -21.18 0.09
N THR A 228 13.48 -20.06 0.80
CA THR A 228 12.42 -19.45 1.60
C THR A 228 11.26 -19.06 0.66
N PRO A 229 10.12 -19.77 0.70
CA PRO A 229 9.07 -19.53 -0.27
C PRO A 229 8.24 -18.30 0.11
N TYR A 230 8.23 -17.93 1.39
CA TYR A 230 7.55 -16.73 1.87
C TYR A 230 8.21 -15.48 1.29
N GLY A 231 7.45 -14.68 0.54
CA GLY A 231 7.96 -13.48 -0.10
C GLY A 231 8.94 -13.76 -1.25
N TYR A 232 8.95 -14.99 -1.77
CA TYR A 232 9.72 -15.32 -2.97
C TYR A 232 9.12 -14.62 -4.19
N GLN A 233 9.96 -13.90 -4.94
CA GLN A 233 9.56 -13.23 -6.16
C GLN A 233 9.62 -14.20 -7.33
N VAL A 234 8.52 -14.36 -8.06
CA VAL A 234 8.45 -15.18 -9.26
C VAL A 234 9.19 -14.47 -10.40
N THR A 235 10.46 -14.82 -10.60
CA THR A 235 11.31 -14.32 -11.69
C THR A 235 11.59 -15.43 -12.70
N GLU A 236 12.01 -15.07 -13.92
CA GLU A 236 12.55 -16.05 -14.89
C GLU A 236 13.84 -16.72 -14.39
#